data_AF-A0A9N9NU77-F1
#
_entry.id   AF-A0A9N9NU77-F1
#
_cell.length_a   1.000
_cell.length_b   1.000
_cell.length_c   1.000
_cell.angle_alpha   90.00
_cell.angle_beta   90.00
_cell.angle_gamma   90.00
#
_symmetry.space_group_name_H-M   'P 1'
#
loop_
_entity.id
_entity.type
_entity.pdbx_description
1 polymer ?
#
loop_
_entity_poly.entity_id
_entity_poly.type
_entity_poly.pdbx_seq_one_letter_code
_entity_poly.pdbx_strand_id
1 'polypeptide(L)'
;IMGDRHRGRGPVNVLEDIQWLLDRGILHGELRDEIYVQICKQLTKNPNSESVRKGWELLCVMAVTFPPSKNFEVYLMQFVSEHFNIQENQVDLLSKHVHSRLTRICKRGPKGKVLTLAEIERAKEAPFNPSVFGESLEFVMELQKKTHPELKLPRILPFLADAILELKGQSSEGIFRVPGDAEFITELKLRIEKNRYDISGITDPNVPSSLLKFWLRDLVEPLIPTDFYDRCIKHAEDKDMTIEIVKSLPEINKRVVVYTIDFLQKFDNPETVTQTKMNVHNLAMCFAPNFLRCPSDNLSVIFENTKYEQA
;
A
#
# COMPACT_ATOMS: atom_id res chain seq x y z
N ILE A 1 5.11 -17.95 21.18
CA ILE A 1 4.20 -17.00 20.48
C ILE A 1 2.78 -17.04 21.06
N MET A 2 2.00 -18.12 20.89
CA MET A 2 0.58 -18.14 21.34
C MET A 2 0.33 -18.45 22.84
N GLY A 3 1.30 -19.00 23.57
CA GLY A 3 1.23 -19.15 25.04
C GLY A 3 0.70 -20.48 25.57
N ASP A 4 0.27 -21.40 24.72
CA ASP A 4 -0.36 -22.67 25.15
C ASP A 4 0.60 -23.73 25.74
N ARG A 5 1.91 -23.52 25.68
CA ARG A 5 2.92 -24.43 26.26
C ARG A 5 3.89 -23.67 27.14
N HIS A 6 4.13 -24.20 28.34
CA HIS A 6 5.14 -23.68 29.26
C HIS A 6 6.53 -23.81 28.62
N ARG A 7 7.26 -22.71 28.49
CA ARG A 7 8.60 -22.69 27.91
C ARG A 7 9.64 -22.66 29.03
N GLY A 8 10.61 -23.57 28.98
CA GLY A 8 11.64 -23.72 30.01
C GLY A 8 12.82 -22.74 29.95
N ARG A 9 12.71 -21.57 29.29
CA ARG A 9 13.83 -20.60 29.18
C ARG A 9 13.37 -19.14 29.24
N GLY A 10 13.99 -18.38 30.16
CA GLY A 10 14.32 -16.94 30.11
C GLY A 10 13.19 -15.92 29.86
N PRO A 11 13.44 -14.61 30.06
CA PRO A 11 12.51 -13.57 29.66
C PRO A 11 12.27 -13.65 28.14
N VAL A 12 11.00 -13.79 27.75
CA VAL A 12 10.57 -14.08 26.37
C VAL A 12 10.41 -12.77 25.61
N ASN A 13 11.18 -12.55 24.56
CA ASN A 13 10.84 -11.52 23.57
C ASN A 13 9.99 -12.14 22.45
N VAL A 14 8.66 -12.12 22.63
CA VAL A 14 7.71 -12.71 21.66
C VAL A 14 7.86 -12.09 20.27
N LEU A 15 8.25 -10.81 20.18
CA LEU A 15 8.44 -10.14 18.90
C LEU A 15 9.68 -10.66 18.16
N GLU A 16 10.76 -10.99 18.87
CA GLU A 16 11.94 -11.63 18.28
C GLU A 16 11.61 -13.04 17.76
N ASP A 17 10.80 -13.82 18.48
CA ASP A 17 10.32 -15.11 17.97
C ASP A 17 9.52 -14.97 16.67
N ILE A 18 8.63 -13.96 16.61
CA ILE A 18 7.85 -13.68 15.39
C ILE A 18 8.80 -13.26 14.28
N GLN A 19 9.74 -12.35 14.54
CA GLN A 19 10.72 -11.91 13.57
C GLN A 19 11.55 -13.07 13.02
N TRP A 20 12.00 -13.98 13.88
CA TRP A 20 12.71 -15.19 13.47
C TRP A 20 11.83 -16.08 12.57
N LEU A 21 10.56 -16.28 12.92
CA LEU A 21 9.63 -17.05 12.09
C LEU A 21 9.41 -16.41 10.71
N LEU A 22 9.31 -15.07 10.66
CA LEU A 22 9.21 -14.31 9.42
C LEU A 22 10.45 -14.50 8.54
N ASP A 23 11.63 -14.41 9.12
CA ASP A 23 12.90 -14.63 8.43
C ASP A 23 12.95 -16.04 7.80
N ARG A 24 12.53 -17.08 8.55
CA ARG A 24 12.42 -18.45 8.01
C ARG A 24 11.46 -18.53 6.81
N GLY A 25 10.28 -17.92 6.89
CA GLY A 25 9.30 -17.96 5.78
C GLY A 25 9.73 -17.15 4.55
N ILE A 26 10.55 -16.12 4.72
CA ILE A 26 11.15 -15.37 3.60
C ILE A 26 12.22 -16.23 2.92
N LEU A 27 13.18 -16.76 3.70
CA LEU A 27 14.33 -17.50 3.19
C LEU A 27 13.97 -18.89 2.63
N HIS A 28 12.97 -19.55 3.20
CA HIS A 28 12.58 -20.92 2.88
C HIS A 28 11.11 -20.95 2.46
N GLY A 29 10.86 -20.75 1.16
CA GLY A 29 9.51 -20.65 0.60
C GLY A 29 8.66 -21.91 0.83
N GLU A 30 9.30 -23.07 0.88
CA GLU A 30 8.69 -24.37 1.17
C GLU A 30 8.09 -24.48 2.58
N LEU A 31 8.52 -23.63 3.53
CA LEU A 31 7.99 -23.62 4.88
C LEU A 31 6.73 -22.76 5.03
N ARG A 32 6.36 -21.94 4.04
CA ARG A 32 5.28 -20.96 4.18
C ARG A 32 3.93 -21.61 4.45
N ASP A 33 3.59 -22.65 3.69
CA ASP A 33 2.34 -23.37 3.86
C ASP A 33 2.29 -24.05 5.23
N GLU A 34 3.40 -24.66 5.66
CA GLU A 34 3.51 -25.27 6.99
C GLU A 34 3.30 -24.24 8.10
N ILE A 35 3.89 -23.03 7.98
CA ILE A 35 3.68 -21.95 8.95
C ILE A 35 2.19 -21.58 9.03
N TYR A 36 1.52 -21.37 7.90
CA TYR A 36 0.09 -21.04 7.89
C TYR A 36 -0.76 -22.18 8.46
N VAL A 37 -0.51 -23.43 8.04
CA VAL A 37 -1.25 -24.61 8.49
C VAL A 37 -1.10 -24.81 10.00
N GLN A 38 0.09 -24.63 10.57
CA GLN A 38 0.29 -24.74 12.02
C GLN A 38 -0.48 -23.67 12.80
N ILE A 39 -0.62 -22.46 12.25
CA ILE A 39 -1.45 -21.42 12.86
C ILE A 39 -2.94 -21.76 12.74
N CYS A 40 -3.42 -22.14 11.56
CA CYS A 40 -4.81 -22.58 11.34
C CYS A 40 -5.18 -23.75 12.28
N LYS A 41 -4.27 -24.70 12.46
CA LYS A 41 -4.43 -25.82 13.40
C LYS A 41 -4.58 -25.33 14.83
N GLN A 42 -3.75 -24.39 15.28
CA GLN A 42 -3.87 -23.81 16.63
C GLN A 42 -5.10 -22.93 16.83
N LEU A 43 -5.68 -22.38 15.78
CA LEU A 43 -6.93 -21.62 15.85
C LEU A 43 -8.17 -22.54 15.86
N THR A 44 -8.06 -23.75 15.32
CA THR A 44 -9.19 -24.68 15.19
C THR A 44 -9.60 -25.24 16.55
N LYS A 45 -10.81 -24.89 17.01
CA LYS A 45 -11.42 -25.38 18.27
C LYS A 45 -10.53 -25.17 19.50
N ASN A 46 -9.77 -24.08 19.54
CA ASN A 46 -8.93 -23.75 20.68
C ASN A 46 -9.77 -23.11 21.80
N PRO A 47 -9.80 -23.69 23.01
CA PRO A 47 -10.59 -23.16 24.11
C PRO A 47 -9.97 -21.90 24.76
N ASN A 48 -8.71 -21.59 24.46
CA ASN A 48 -8.00 -20.46 25.03
C ASN A 48 -8.20 -19.21 24.16
N SER A 49 -9.08 -18.31 24.60
CA SER A 49 -9.41 -17.05 23.91
C SER A 49 -8.20 -16.15 23.66
N GLU A 50 -7.27 -16.05 24.61
CA GLU A 50 -6.04 -15.27 24.45
C GLU A 50 -5.12 -15.86 23.38
N SER A 51 -5.02 -17.19 23.33
CA SER A 51 -4.26 -17.90 22.30
C SER A 51 -4.86 -17.70 20.91
N VAL A 52 -6.19 -17.78 20.80
CA VAL A 52 -6.92 -17.50 19.56
C VAL A 52 -6.61 -16.10 19.07
N ARG A 53 -6.71 -15.08 19.93
CA ARG A 53 -6.38 -13.70 19.56
C ARG A 53 -4.94 -13.59 19.06
N LYS A 54 -3.97 -14.14 19.80
CA LYS A 54 -2.54 -14.12 19.42
C LYS A 54 -2.28 -14.84 18.09
N GLY A 55 -3.00 -15.92 17.79
CA GLY A 55 -2.91 -16.63 16.53
C GLY A 55 -3.40 -15.80 15.34
N TRP A 56 -4.49 -15.06 15.51
CA TRP A 56 -4.99 -14.12 14.50
C TRP A 56 -4.10 -12.90 14.32
N GLU A 57 -3.57 -12.33 15.41
CA GLU A 57 -2.53 -11.29 15.34
C GLU A 57 -1.30 -11.80 14.57
N LEU A 58 -0.88 -13.05 14.79
CA LEU A 58 0.21 -13.66 14.04
C LEU A 58 -0.11 -13.81 12.55
N LEU A 59 -1.33 -14.22 12.18
CA LEU A 59 -1.77 -14.27 10.78
C LEU A 59 -1.75 -12.89 10.12
N CYS A 60 -2.09 -11.81 10.84
CA CYS A 60 -1.99 -10.45 10.32
C CYS A 60 -0.55 -10.11 9.90
N VAL A 61 0.43 -10.52 10.72
CA VAL A 61 1.85 -10.30 10.43
C VAL A 61 2.33 -11.19 9.25
N MET A 62 1.91 -12.45 9.18
CA MET A 62 2.28 -13.34 8.06
C MET A 62 1.72 -12.84 6.73
N ALA A 63 0.44 -12.43 6.72
CA ALA A 63 -0.28 -11.99 5.53
C ALA A 63 0.26 -10.69 4.90
N VAL A 64 1.15 -9.96 5.59
CA VAL A 64 1.87 -8.80 5.04
C VAL A 64 3.35 -9.08 4.76
N THR A 65 3.82 -10.30 5.02
CA THR A 65 5.23 -10.68 4.87
C THR A 65 5.46 -11.67 3.73
N PHE A 66 4.69 -12.75 3.62
CA PHE A 66 4.81 -13.69 2.49
C PHE A 66 3.48 -14.36 2.14
N PRO A 67 3.24 -14.69 0.85
CA PRO A 67 2.02 -15.40 0.46
C PRO A 67 2.13 -16.92 0.72
N PRO A 68 1.00 -17.62 0.88
CA PRO A 68 0.96 -19.08 0.75
C PRO A 68 1.33 -19.51 -0.69
N SER A 69 1.51 -20.80 -0.92
CA SER A 69 1.61 -21.36 -2.26
C SER A 69 0.30 -21.22 -3.04
N LYS A 70 0.37 -21.24 -4.38
CA LYS A 70 -0.82 -21.19 -5.25
C LYS A 70 -1.80 -22.34 -5.01
N ASN A 71 -1.29 -23.50 -4.59
CA ASN A 71 -2.12 -24.66 -4.28
C ASN A 71 -2.86 -24.51 -2.95
N PHE A 72 -2.28 -23.76 -2.00
CA PHE A 72 -2.86 -23.57 -0.66
C PHE A 72 -3.69 -22.28 -0.52
N GLU A 73 -3.45 -21.30 -1.39
CA GLU A 73 -4.10 -19.97 -1.38
C GLU A 73 -5.62 -20.03 -1.18
N VAL A 74 -6.33 -20.83 -1.98
CA VAL A 74 -7.81 -20.94 -1.93
C VAL A 74 -8.28 -21.50 -0.59
N TYR A 75 -7.60 -22.50 -0.04
CA TYR A 75 -7.96 -23.12 1.23
C TYR A 75 -7.73 -22.19 2.41
N LEU A 76 -6.61 -21.45 2.42
CA LEU A 76 -6.33 -20.46 3.44
C LEU A 76 -7.36 -19.33 3.40
N MET A 77 -7.70 -18.84 2.21
CA MET A 77 -8.71 -17.79 2.03
C MET A 77 -10.08 -18.25 2.53
N GLN A 78 -10.48 -19.48 2.22
CA GLN A 78 -11.72 -20.08 2.71
C GLN A 78 -11.72 -20.17 4.25
N PHE A 79 -10.66 -20.73 4.85
CA PHE A 79 -10.51 -20.81 6.31
C PHE A 79 -10.66 -19.43 6.96
N VAL A 80 -10.04 -18.39 6.40
CA VAL A 80 -10.13 -17.03 6.93
C VAL A 80 -11.56 -16.48 6.80
N SER A 81 -12.22 -16.71 5.67
CA SER A 81 -13.59 -16.22 5.42
C SER A 81 -14.64 -16.79 6.36
N GLU A 82 -14.48 -18.04 6.81
CA GLU A 82 -15.38 -18.70 7.76
C GLU A 82 -15.44 -17.99 9.12
N HIS A 83 -14.44 -17.17 9.43
CA HIS A 83 -14.32 -16.46 10.70
C HIS A 83 -14.82 -15.00 10.66
N PHE A 84 -15.34 -14.52 9.51
CA PHE A 84 -15.78 -13.13 9.33
C PHE A 84 -16.91 -12.66 10.25
N ASN A 85 -17.65 -13.59 10.83
CA ASN A 85 -18.82 -13.29 11.68
C ASN A 85 -18.58 -13.65 13.16
N ILE A 86 -17.35 -14.04 13.52
CA ILE A 86 -17.00 -14.39 14.90
C ILE A 86 -16.55 -13.13 15.62
N GLN A 87 -17.44 -12.52 16.40
CA GLN A 87 -17.14 -11.28 17.13
C GLN A 87 -16.24 -11.50 18.36
N GLU A 88 -16.22 -12.73 18.90
CA GLU A 88 -15.40 -13.06 20.05
C GLU A 88 -13.92 -12.74 19.77
N ASN A 89 -13.24 -12.09 20.72
CA ASN A 89 -11.84 -11.66 20.59
C ASN A 89 -11.55 -10.77 19.36
N GLN A 90 -12.58 -10.14 18.77
CA GLN A 90 -12.49 -9.31 17.56
C GLN A 90 -11.98 -10.10 16.33
N VAL A 91 -12.25 -11.41 16.29
CA VAL A 91 -11.84 -12.28 15.19
C VAL A 91 -12.43 -11.85 13.86
N ASP A 92 -13.63 -11.26 13.85
CA ASP A 92 -14.27 -10.69 12.67
C ASP A 92 -13.44 -9.57 12.03
N LEU A 93 -12.86 -8.67 12.84
CA LEU A 93 -11.97 -7.59 12.36
C LEU A 93 -10.64 -8.16 11.86
N LEU A 94 -10.03 -9.04 12.65
CA LEU A 94 -8.74 -9.67 12.34
C LEU A 94 -8.82 -10.50 11.05
N SER A 95 -9.84 -11.35 10.91
CA SER A 95 -10.03 -12.22 9.75
C SER A 95 -10.31 -11.43 8.47
N LYS A 96 -11.17 -10.42 8.50
CA LYS A 96 -11.40 -9.52 7.34
C LYS A 96 -10.12 -8.80 6.93
N HIS A 97 -9.33 -8.33 7.90
CA HIS A 97 -8.03 -7.73 7.62
C HIS A 97 -7.08 -8.73 6.96
N VAL A 98 -6.91 -9.92 7.55
CA VAL A 98 -6.06 -10.99 7.01
C VAL A 98 -6.46 -11.33 5.58
N HIS A 99 -7.75 -11.50 5.29
CA HIS A 99 -8.24 -11.81 3.95
C HIS A 99 -7.88 -10.72 2.92
N SER A 100 -8.07 -9.45 3.28
CA SER A 100 -7.67 -8.31 2.44
C SER A 100 -6.15 -8.32 2.17
N ARG A 101 -5.33 -8.55 3.20
CA ARG A 101 -3.87 -8.61 3.08
C ARG A 101 -3.40 -9.81 2.26
N LEU A 102 -4.01 -10.99 2.45
CA LEU A 102 -3.73 -12.20 1.67
C LEU A 102 -3.99 -11.97 0.18
N THR A 103 -5.16 -11.42 -0.17
CA THR A 103 -5.51 -11.08 -1.56
C THR A 103 -4.43 -10.22 -2.24
N ARG A 104 -3.82 -9.30 -1.48
CA ARG A 104 -2.77 -8.41 -1.97
C ARG A 104 -1.41 -9.10 -2.09
N ILE A 105 -0.98 -9.81 -1.05
CA ILE A 105 0.36 -10.41 -1.03
C ILE A 105 0.47 -11.60 -1.99
N CYS A 106 -0.63 -12.33 -2.25
CA CYS A 106 -0.68 -13.40 -3.24
C CYS A 106 -0.45 -12.91 -4.68
N LYS A 107 -0.69 -11.61 -4.95
CA LYS A 107 -0.37 -10.95 -6.22
C LYS A 107 1.04 -10.36 -6.23
N ARG A 108 1.48 -9.74 -5.12
CA ARG A 108 2.78 -9.04 -5.03
C ARG A 108 3.97 -9.96 -4.76
N GLY A 109 3.76 -11.13 -4.17
CA GLY A 109 4.83 -11.99 -3.71
C GLY A 109 5.38 -11.61 -2.33
N PRO A 110 6.39 -12.35 -1.84
CA PRO A 110 6.96 -12.14 -0.52
C PRO A 110 7.75 -10.83 -0.40
N LYS A 111 7.82 -10.27 0.81
CA LYS A 111 8.75 -9.19 1.12
C LYS A 111 10.19 -9.69 1.02
N GLY A 112 11.06 -8.86 0.45
CA GLY A 112 12.50 -9.16 0.36
C GLY A 112 13.29 -8.92 1.65
N LYS A 113 12.70 -8.22 2.64
CA LYS A 113 13.31 -7.96 3.95
C LYS A 113 12.34 -8.36 5.06
N VAL A 114 12.90 -8.91 6.14
CA VAL A 114 12.16 -9.21 7.36
C VAL A 114 11.66 -7.91 8.01
N LEU A 115 10.47 -7.98 8.63
CA LEU A 115 9.92 -6.86 9.37
C LEU A 115 10.76 -6.56 10.61
N THR A 116 10.95 -5.29 10.91
CA THR A 116 11.47 -4.81 12.20
C THR A 116 10.45 -5.06 13.32
N LEU A 117 10.90 -5.03 14.58
CA LEU A 117 10.00 -5.22 15.73
C LEU A 117 8.84 -4.21 15.74
N ALA A 118 9.13 -2.94 15.41
CA ALA A 118 8.13 -1.88 15.30
C ALA A 118 7.15 -2.09 14.12
N GLU A 119 7.57 -2.74 13.03
CA GLU A 119 6.66 -3.12 11.95
C GLU A 119 5.78 -4.31 12.33
N ILE A 120 6.30 -5.27 13.11
CA ILE A 120 5.54 -6.40 13.63
C ILE A 120 4.42 -5.89 14.54
N GLU A 121 4.74 -5.03 15.50
CA GLU A 121 3.72 -4.42 16.38
C GLU A 121 2.66 -3.68 15.57
N ARG A 122 3.07 -2.85 14.60
CA ARG A 122 2.13 -2.15 13.71
C ARG A 122 1.24 -3.10 12.93
N ALA A 123 1.77 -4.21 12.41
CA ALA A 123 0.99 -5.20 11.67
C ALA A 123 -0.04 -5.92 12.55
N LYS A 124 0.26 -6.12 13.84
CA LYS A 124 -0.70 -6.67 14.82
C LYS A 124 -1.84 -5.69 15.12
N GLU A 125 -1.53 -4.40 15.20
CA GLU A 125 -2.50 -3.34 15.54
C GLU A 125 -3.27 -2.80 14.32
N ALA A 126 -2.80 -3.06 13.10
CA ALA A 126 -3.39 -2.56 11.85
C ALA A 126 -4.88 -2.91 11.65
N PRO A 127 -5.39 -4.08 12.07
CA PRO A 127 -6.83 -4.39 11.99
C PRO A 127 -7.72 -3.42 12.79
N PHE A 128 -7.17 -2.78 13.82
CA PHE A 128 -7.87 -1.83 14.70
C PHE A 128 -7.61 -0.36 14.33
N ASN A 129 -6.56 -0.13 13.53
CA ASN A 129 -6.11 1.20 13.12
C ASN A 129 -6.12 1.28 11.59
N PRO A 130 -7.29 1.51 10.97
CA PRO A 130 -7.41 1.54 9.52
C PRO A 130 -6.51 2.64 8.93
N SER A 131 -5.67 2.26 7.97
CA SER A 131 -4.74 3.14 7.27
C SER A 131 -5.30 3.55 5.92
N VAL A 132 -4.89 4.72 5.42
CA VAL A 132 -5.17 5.14 4.04
C VAL A 132 -4.13 4.60 3.04
N PHE A 133 -3.05 4.01 3.54
CA PHE A 133 -1.97 3.46 2.71
C PHE A 133 -2.23 2.00 2.39
N GLY A 134 -2.12 1.67 1.10
CA GLY A 134 -2.26 0.29 0.66
C GLY A 134 -3.68 -0.24 0.64
N GLU A 135 -4.66 0.65 0.59
CA GLU A 135 -6.10 0.37 0.49
C GLU A 135 -6.66 0.77 -0.87
N SER A 136 -7.91 0.38 -1.15
CA SER A 136 -8.63 0.86 -2.33
C SER A 136 -9.10 2.30 -2.14
N LEU A 137 -9.34 3.01 -3.24
CA LEU A 137 -9.85 4.38 -3.18
C LEU A 137 -11.21 4.44 -2.50
N GLU A 138 -12.07 3.44 -2.72
CA GLU A 138 -13.39 3.31 -2.09
C GLU A 138 -13.27 3.21 -0.57
N PHE A 139 -12.34 2.37 -0.06
CA PHE A 139 -12.12 2.24 1.36
C PHE A 139 -11.59 3.54 1.98
N VAL A 140 -10.63 4.20 1.32
CA VAL A 140 -10.10 5.50 1.78
C VAL A 140 -11.21 6.55 1.85
N MET A 141 -12.08 6.59 0.85
CA MET A 141 -13.24 7.50 0.82
C MET A 141 -14.26 7.18 1.92
N GLU A 142 -14.55 5.90 2.18
CA GLU A 142 -15.46 5.50 3.26
C GLU A 142 -14.87 5.82 4.65
N LEU A 143 -13.55 5.64 4.82
CA LEU A 143 -12.86 5.97 6.07
C LEU A 143 -12.94 7.46 6.38
N GLN A 144 -12.67 8.34 5.40
CA GLN A 144 -12.72 9.78 5.60
C GLN A 144 -14.14 10.31 5.78
N LYS A 145 -15.16 9.66 5.19
CA LYS A 145 -16.56 10.10 5.22
C LYS A 145 -17.10 10.31 6.63
N LYS A 146 -16.57 9.59 7.63
CA LYS A 146 -16.90 9.77 9.06
C LYS A 146 -16.55 11.15 9.60
N THR A 147 -15.53 11.80 9.03
CA THR A 147 -15.01 13.09 9.52
C THR A 147 -15.12 14.21 8.49
N HIS A 148 -15.14 13.87 7.20
CA HIS A 148 -15.18 14.79 6.06
C HIS A 148 -16.11 14.25 4.96
N PRO A 149 -17.43 14.14 5.23
CA PRO A 149 -18.41 13.56 4.30
C PRO A 149 -18.57 14.35 2.99
N GLU A 150 -18.19 15.62 2.97
CA GLU A 150 -18.29 16.54 1.84
C GLU A 150 -17.19 16.34 0.79
N LEU A 151 -16.04 15.78 1.19
CA LEU A 151 -14.89 15.61 0.32
C LEU A 151 -15.18 14.54 -0.73
N LYS A 152 -15.01 14.90 -2.01
CA LYS A 152 -15.14 14.01 -3.17
C LYS A 152 -13.80 13.44 -3.65
N LEU A 153 -12.71 13.79 -2.97
CA LEU A 153 -11.35 13.34 -3.21
C LEU A 153 -10.77 12.78 -1.91
N PRO A 154 -9.88 11.78 -1.99
CA PRO A 154 -9.11 11.33 -0.83
C PRO A 154 -8.35 12.50 -0.21
N ARG A 155 -8.61 12.82 1.06
CA ARG A 155 -8.04 13.98 1.77
C ARG A 155 -6.51 14.04 1.70
N ILE A 156 -5.87 12.87 1.71
CA ILE A 156 -4.41 12.73 1.58
C ILE A 156 -3.85 13.35 0.30
N LEU A 157 -4.59 13.30 -0.81
CA LEU A 157 -4.09 13.77 -2.09
C LEU A 157 -3.94 15.31 -2.12
N PRO A 158 -4.97 16.12 -1.82
CA PRO A 158 -4.80 17.56 -1.71
C PRO A 158 -3.81 17.96 -0.62
N PHE A 159 -3.85 17.30 0.54
CA PHE A 159 -2.91 17.59 1.62
C PHE A 159 -1.44 17.47 1.17
N LEU A 160 -1.07 16.37 0.51
CA LEU A 160 0.31 16.19 0.05
C LEU A 160 0.66 17.15 -1.09
N ALA A 161 -0.29 17.46 -1.98
CA ALA A 161 -0.09 18.44 -3.05
C ALA A 161 0.16 19.85 -2.49
N ASP A 162 -0.69 20.29 -1.55
CA ASP A 162 -0.58 21.59 -0.90
C ASP A 162 0.72 21.69 -0.10
N ALA A 163 1.09 20.64 0.64
CA ALA A 163 2.37 20.57 1.34
C ALA A 163 3.59 20.76 0.42
N ILE A 164 3.57 20.21 -0.80
CA ILE A 164 4.66 20.40 -1.77
C ILE A 164 4.75 21.87 -2.20
N LEU A 165 3.61 22.54 -2.39
CA LEU A 165 3.58 23.96 -2.77
C LEU A 165 4.02 24.87 -1.61
N GLU A 166 3.53 24.60 -0.39
CA GLU A 166 3.91 25.32 0.83
C GLU A 166 5.42 25.25 1.10
N LEU A 167 6.04 24.09 0.84
CA LEU A 167 7.48 23.87 0.96
C LEU A 167 8.29 24.32 -0.27
N LYS A 168 7.70 25.13 -1.15
CA LYS A 168 8.35 25.70 -2.35
C LYS A 168 8.89 24.63 -3.30
N GLY A 169 8.15 23.54 -3.49
CA GLY A 169 8.50 22.48 -4.45
C GLY A 169 8.71 22.99 -5.87
N GLN A 170 8.06 24.10 -6.26
CA GLN A 170 8.26 24.77 -7.56
C GLN A 170 9.64 25.42 -7.74
N SER A 171 10.44 25.51 -6.68
CA SER A 171 11.82 25.98 -6.73
C SER A 171 12.84 24.86 -6.43
N SER A 172 12.37 23.64 -6.19
CA SER A 172 13.24 22.51 -5.82
C SER A 172 13.74 21.78 -7.07
N GLU A 173 15.06 21.76 -7.26
CA GLU A 173 15.68 21.05 -8.38
C GLU A 173 15.39 19.55 -8.30
N GLY A 174 14.84 18.99 -9.38
CA GLY A 174 14.51 17.58 -9.48
C GLY A 174 13.32 17.14 -8.63
N ILE A 175 12.41 18.04 -8.24
CA ILE A 175 11.17 17.68 -7.53
C ILE A 175 10.44 16.51 -8.23
N PHE A 176 9.89 15.57 -7.47
CA PHE A 176 9.33 14.29 -7.95
C PHE A 176 10.35 13.29 -8.54
N ARG A 177 11.56 13.69 -8.90
CA ARG A 177 12.62 12.76 -9.32
C ARG A 177 13.51 12.38 -8.14
N VAL A 178 13.92 13.37 -7.36
CA VAL A 178 14.79 13.19 -6.18
C VAL A 178 13.94 12.60 -5.02
N PRO A 179 14.41 11.54 -4.34
CA PRO A 179 13.74 11.03 -3.16
C PRO A 179 13.94 11.97 -1.97
N GLY A 180 12.89 12.15 -1.17
CA GLY A 180 13.01 12.80 0.13
C GLY A 180 13.66 11.88 1.16
N ASP A 181 14.00 12.46 2.31
CA ASP A 181 14.55 11.70 3.43
C ASP A 181 13.59 10.61 3.92
N ALA A 182 14.11 9.38 4.05
CA ALA A 182 13.30 8.20 4.35
C ALA A 182 12.71 8.20 5.77
N GLU A 183 13.39 8.82 6.74
CA GLU A 183 12.92 8.95 8.11
C GLU A 183 11.72 9.91 8.15
N PHE A 184 11.85 11.08 7.53
CA PHE A 184 10.76 12.05 7.43
C PHE A 184 9.57 11.55 6.61
N ILE A 185 9.80 10.77 5.55
CA ILE A 185 8.71 10.11 4.80
C ILE A 185 7.95 9.14 5.72
N THR A 186 8.69 8.34 6.49
CA THR A 186 8.10 7.38 7.44
C THR A 186 7.32 8.11 8.53
N GLU A 187 7.85 9.21 9.05
CA GLU A 187 7.17 10.00 10.06
C GLU A 187 5.89 10.66 9.52
N LEU A 188 5.94 11.31 8.35
CA LEU A 188 4.76 11.93 7.74
C LEU A 188 3.67 10.87 7.44
N LYS A 189 4.07 9.69 6.95
CA LYS A 189 3.17 8.56 6.78
C LYS A 189 2.48 8.18 8.10
N LEU A 190 3.25 8.00 9.18
CA LEU A 190 2.72 7.64 10.49
C LEU A 190 1.79 8.72 11.07
N ARG A 191 2.04 10.01 10.79
CA ARG A 191 1.13 11.10 11.17
C ARG A 191 -0.20 10.97 10.46
N ILE A 192 -0.20 10.77 9.14
CA ILE A 192 -1.41 10.60 8.33
C ILE A 192 -2.22 9.38 8.78
N GLU A 193 -1.55 8.26 9.08
CA GLU A 193 -2.21 7.04 9.61
C GLU A 193 -2.90 7.30 10.96
N LYS A 194 -2.37 8.21 11.76
CA LYS A 194 -2.99 8.69 13.02
C LYS A 194 -3.99 9.83 12.80
N ASN A 195 -4.43 10.04 11.56
CA ASN A 195 -5.34 11.12 11.14
C ASN A 195 -4.80 12.54 11.45
N ARG A 196 -3.48 12.71 11.53
CA ARG A 196 -2.81 14.01 11.69
C ARG A 196 -2.20 14.45 10.35
N TYR A 197 -2.78 15.50 9.78
CA TYR A 197 -2.43 16.06 8.49
C TYR A 197 -1.72 17.39 8.70
N ASP A 198 -0.46 17.32 9.09
CA ASP A 198 0.41 18.48 9.30
C ASP A 198 1.84 18.17 8.89
N ILE A 199 2.56 19.19 8.41
CA ILE A 199 3.94 19.08 7.93
C ILE A 199 4.96 19.62 8.94
N SER A 200 4.60 19.68 10.23
CA SER A 200 5.44 20.33 11.25
C SER A 200 6.84 19.69 11.31
N GLY A 201 7.89 20.50 11.18
CA GLY A 201 9.27 20.03 11.19
C GLY A 201 9.78 19.42 9.88
N ILE A 202 8.94 19.36 8.83
CA ILE A 202 9.35 18.97 7.48
C ILE A 202 9.61 20.24 6.69
N THR A 203 10.82 20.37 6.15
CA THR A 203 11.23 21.52 5.32
C THR A 203 11.53 21.14 3.87
N ASP A 204 11.82 19.87 3.62
CA ASP A 204 12.14 19.34 2.29
C ASP A 204 10.87 18.98 1.51
N PRO A 205 10.57 19.64 0.37
CA PRO A 205 9.41 19.31 -0.46
C PRO A 205 9.49 17.91 -1.09
N ASN A 206 10.68 17.29 -1.16
CA ASN A 206 10.83 15.93 -1.68
C ASN A 206 10.22 14.87 -0.76
N VAL A 207 10.01 15.18 0.53
CA VAL A 207 9.33 14.29 1.49
C VAL A 207 7.86 14.08 1.11
N PRO A 208 6.98 15.12 1.08
CA PRO A 208 5.60 14.94 0.66
C PRO A 208 5.47 14.52 -0.81
N SER A 209 6.39 14.95 -1.69
CA SER A 209 6.45 14.50 -3.10
C SER A 209 6.67 12.99 -3.21
N SER A 210 7.63 12.45 -2.45
CA SER A 210 7.91 11.02 -2.41
C SER A 210 6.73 10.24 -1.83
N LEU A 211 6.10 10.76 -0.78
CA LEU A 211 4.96 10.13 -0.14
C LEU A 211 3.71 10.13 -1.03
N LEU A 212 3.49 11.19 -1.83
CA LEU A 212 2.38 11.29 -2.78
C LEU A 212 2.50 10.19 -3.85
N LYS A 213 3.67 10.08 -4.48
CA LYS A 213 3.95 9.02 -5.45
C LYS A 213 3.84 7.64 -4.81
N PHE A 214 4.37 7.48 -3.60
CA PHE A 214 4.26 6.23 -2.85
C PHE A 214 2.79 5.86 -2.62
N TRP A 215 1.94 6.79 -2.17
CA TRP A 215 0.54 6.51 -1.89
C TRP A 215 -0.22 6.03 -3.13
N LEU A 216 -0.06 6.73 -4.26
CA LEU A 216 -0.65 6.34 -5.55
C LEU A 216 -0.19 4.95 -5.99
N ARG A 217 1.14 4.71 -5.92
CA ARG A 217 1.73 3.42 -6.25
C ARG A 217 1.31 2.31 -5.29
N ASP A 218 1.00 2.63 -4.04
CA ASP A 218 0.70 1.63 -3.03
C ASP A 218 -0.77 1.19 -3.02
N LEU A 219 -1.68 1.92 -3.68
CA LEU A 219 -3.11 1.55 -3.82
C LEU A 219 -3.31 0.07 -4.14
N VAL A 220 -4.38 -0.54 -3.63
CA VAL A 220 -4.69 -1.97 -3.87
C VAL A 220 -4.73 -2.26 -5.37
N GLU A 221 -5.47 -1.43 -6.10
CA GLU A 221 -5.53 -1.44 -7.56
C GLU A 221 -4.76 -0.22 -8.10
N PRO A 222 -4.14 -0.32 -9.29
CA PRO A 222 -3.56 0.87 -9.93
C PRO A 222 -4.62 1.96 -10.10
N LEU A 223 -4.18 3.22 -10.08
CA LEU A 223 -5.09 4.36 -10.22
C LEU A 223 -5.89 4.28 -11.53
N ILE A 224 -5.25 3.86 -12.61
CA ILE A 224 -5.92 3.43 -13.83
C ILE A 224 -6.11 1.91 -13.72
N PRO A 225 -7.36 1.41 -13.59
CA PRO A 225 -7.61 -0.01 -13.44
C PRO A 225 -7.04 -0.83 -14.61
N THR A 226 -6.61 -2.05 -14.31
CA THR A 226 -5.91 -2.93 -15.27
C THR A 226 -6.70 -3.17 -16.56
N ASP A 227 -8.03 -3.19 -16.50
CA ASP A 227 -8.90 -3.36 -17.67
C ASP A 227 -8.77 -2.23 -18.72
N PHE A 228 -8.22 -1.08 -18.33
CA PHE A 228 -7.95 0.04 -19.22
C PHE A 228 -6.50 0.05 -19.74
N TYR A 229 -5.62 -0.79 -19.20
CA TYR A 229 -4.18 -0.74 -19.47
C TYR A 229 -3.85 -0.89 -20.96
N ASP A 230 -4.36 -1.94 -21.62
CA ASP A 230 -4.08 -2.18 -23.04
C ASP A 230 -4.59 -1.04 -23.94
N ARG A 231 -5.71 -0.41 -23.56
CA ARG A 231 -6.24 0.76 -24.26
C ARG A 231 -5.32 1.98 -24.08
N CYS A 232 -4.77 2.18 -22.88
CA CYS A 232 -3.79 3.24 -22.63
C CYS A 232 -2.53 3.05 -23.48
N ILE A 233 -1.96 1.83 -23.50
CA ILE A 233 -0.74 1.54 -24.29
C ILE A 233 -0.99 1.74 -25.78
N LYS A 234 -2.12 1.26 -26.30
CA LYS A 234 -2.46 1.35 -27.72
C LYS A 234 -2.67 2.80 -28.21
N HIS A 235 -3.18 3.67 -27.34
CA HIS A 235 -3.61 5.03 -27.69
C HIS A 235 -2.77 6.11 -27.00
N ALA A 236 -1.57 5.79 -26.51
CA ALA A 236 -0.73 6.73 -25.75
C ALA A 236 -0.44 8.04 -26.51
N GLU A 237 -0.25 7.97 -27.83
CA GLU A 237 0.01 9.14 -28.68
C GLU A 237 -1.28 9.81 -29.23
N ASP A 238 -2.45 9.23 -28.96
CA ASP A 238 -3.75 9.75 -29.40
C ASP A 238 -4.43 10.53 -28.27
N LYS A 239 -4.37 11.86 -28.40
CA LYS A 239 -4.91 12.80 -27.41
C LYS A 239 -6.42 12.61 -27.19
N ASP A 240 -7.21 12.48 -28.25
CA ASP A 240 -8.66 12.43 -28.14
C ASP A 240 -9.09 11.12 -27.48
N MET A 241 -8.48 10.01 -27.89
CA MET A 241 -8.71 8.70 -27.28
C MET A 241 -8.26 8.65 -25.82
N THR A 242 -7.14 9.28 -25.47
CA THR A 242 -6.65 9.38 -24.08
C THR A 242 -7.66 10.12 -23.19
N ILE A 243 -8.23 11.23 -23.68
CA ILE A 243 -9.28 11.97 -22.97
C ILE A 243 -10.52 11.09 -22.75
N GLU A 244 -10.95 10.36 -23.77
CA GLU A 244 -12.10 9.45 -23.66
C GLU A 244 -11.85 8.30 -22.68
N ILE A 245 -10.63 7.75 -22.64
CA ILE A 245 -10.25 6.76 -21.62
C ILE A 245 -10.41 7.35 -20.22
N VAL A 246 -9.85 8.54 -19.95
CA VAL A 246 -9.95 9.19 -18.64
C VAL A 246 -11.40 9.49 -18.26
N LYS A 247 -12.25 9.92 -19.20
CA LYS A 247 -13.69 10.14 -18.95
C LYS A 247 -14.43 8.86 -18.56
N SER A 248 -14.01 7.72 -19.10
CA SER A 248 -14.61 6.41 -18.84
C SER A 248 -14.14 5.73 -17.54
N LEU A 249 -13.17 6.31 -16.84
CA LEU A 249 -12.70 5.79 -15.56
C LEU A 249 -13.79 5.86 -14.46
N PRO A 250 -13.73 4.97 -13.46
CA PRO A 250 -14.56 5.09 -12.27
C PRO A 250 -14.44 6.48 -11.64
N GLU A 251 -15.53 6.97 -11.05
CA GLU A 251 -15.67 8.37 -10.66
C GLU A 251 -14.55 8.85 -9.71
N ILE A 252 -14.17 8.03 -8.71
CA ILE A 252 -13.11 8.39 -7.76
C ILE A 252 -11.74 8.39 -8.46
N ASN A 253 -11.43 7.36 -9.24
CA ASN A 253 -10.19 7.27 -10.02
C ASN A 253 -10.03 8.45 -10.96
N LYS A 254 -11.07 8.77 -11.74
CA LYS A 254 -11.10 9.94 -12.64
C LYS A 254 -10.81 11.23 -11.89
N ARG A 255 -11.44 11.45 -10.74
CA ARG A 255 -11.20 12.65 -9.92
C ARG A 255 -9.75 12.73 -9.45
N VAL A 256 -9.18 11.62 -8.98
CA VAL A 256 -7.79 11.55 -8.54
C VAL A 256 -6.84 11.81 -9.71
N VAL A 257 -7.04 11.17 -10.87
CA VAL A 257 -6.25 11.39 -12.10
C VAL A 257 -6.29 12.85 -12.52
N VAL A 258 -7.49 13.43 -12.65
CA VAL A 258 -7.66 14.83 -13.08
C VAL A 258 -7.02 15.80 -12.09
N TYR A 259 -7.20 15.58 -10.79
CA TYR A 259 -6.58 16.40 -9.76
C TYR A 259 -5.05 16.32 -9.82
N THR A 260 -4.49 15.12 -9.96
CA THR A 260 -3.04 14.96 -10.05
C THR A 260 -2.48 15.60 -11.31
N ILE A 261 -3.16 15.50 -12.47
CA ILE A 261 -2.74 16.18 -13.70
C ILE A 261 -2.79 17.70 -13.54
N ASP A 262 -3.88 18.26 -13.00
CA ASP A 262 -4.01 19.69 -12.73
C ASP A 262 -2.90 20.20 -11.79
N PHE A 263 -2.60 19.42 -10.74
CA PHE A 263 -1.49 19.72 -9.84
C PHE A 263 -0.13 19.71 -10.56
N LEU A 264 0.14 18.71 -11.40
CA LEU A 264 1.41 18.61 -12.15
C LEU A 264 1.57 19.75 -13.17
N GLN A 265 0.48 20.25 -13.76
CA GLN A 265 0.52 21.39 -14.67
C GLN A 265 1.04 22.67 -14.00
N LYS A 266 0.97 22.78 -12.66
CA LYS A 266 1.57 23.89 -11.91
C LYS A 266 3.10 23.90 -11.95
N PHE A 267 3.74 22.82 -12.44
CA PHE A 267 5.19 22.70 -12.59
C PHE A 267 5.68 22.90 -14.03
N ASP A 268 4.79 23.04 -15.00
CA ASP A 268 5.14 23.07 -16.43
C ASP A 268 5.39 24.49 -17.00
N ASN A 269 5.19 25.54 -16.19
CA ASN A 269 5.47 26.89 -16.65
C ASN A 269 7.00 27.12 -16.83
N PRO A 270 7.45 27.93 -17.81
CA PRO A 270 8.87 28.08 -18.15
C PRO A 270 9.77 28.51 -16.97
N GLU A 271 9.26 29.35 -16.08
CA GLU A 271 10.01 29.82 -14.90
C GLU A 271 10.24 28.69 -13.88
N THR A 272 9.21 27.88 -13.63
CA THR A 272 9.27 26.73 -12.73
C THR A 272 10.14 25.63 -13.33
N VAL A 273 10.03 25.35 -14.64
CA VAL A 273 10.88 24.36 -15.32
C VAL A 273 12.35 24.78 -15.27
N THR A 274 12.65 26.09 -15.37
CA THR A 274 14.02 26.61 -15.26
C THR A 274 14.64 26.33 -13.90
N GLN A 275 13.86 26.43 -12.82
CA GLN A 275 14.30 26.15 -11.45
C GLN A 275 14.34 24.65 -11.15
N THR A 276 13.25 23.94 -11.42
CA THR A 276 13.08 22.52 -11.07
C THR A 276 13.79 21.56 -12.00
N LYS A 277 14.08 21.95 -13.25
CA LYS A 277 14.55 21.07 -14.33
C LYS A 277 13.57 19.94 -14.69
N MET A 278 12.30 20.06 -14.30
CA MET A 278 11.26 19.05 -14.53
C MET A 278 10.26 19.52 -15.58
N ASN A 279 10.45 19.13 -16.83
CA ASN A 279 9.47 19.35 -17.91
C ASN A 279 8.36 18.28 -17.90
N VAL A 280 7.32 18.42 -18.74
CA VAL A 280 6.22 17.44 -18.88
C VAL A 280 6.73 16.01 -19.00
N HIS A 281 7.72 15.77 -19.86
CA HIS A 281 8.27 14.43 -20.08
C HIS A 281 8.90 13.85 -18.81
N ASN A 282 9.69 14.64 -18.07
CA ASN A 282 10.30 14.21 -16.82
C ASN A 282 9.25 13.93 -15.74
N LEU A 283 8.18 14.73 -15.69
CA LEU A 283 7.05 14.50 -14.78
C LEU A 283 6.29 13.22 -15.16
N ALA A 284 6.02 12.99 -16.45
CA ALA A 284 5.38 11.79 -16.97
C ALA A 284 6.18 10.53 -16.60
N MET A 285 7.50 10.53 -16.81
CA MET A 285 8.38 9.43 -16.40
C MET A 285 8.29 9.13 -14.89
N CYS A 286 8.16 10.15 -14.05
CA CYS A 286 8.06 9.97 -12.60
C CYS A 286 6.69 9.47 -12.15
N PHE A 287 5.61 9.77 -12.89
CA PHE A 287 4.22 9.51 -12.49
C PHE A 287 3.56 8.32 -13.17
N ALA A 288 3.93 8.00 -14.40
CA ALA A 288 3.45 6.83 -15.15
C ALA A 288 3.42 5.53 -14.32
N PRO A 289 4.51 5.11 -13.62
CA PRO A 289 4.50 3.87 -12.84
C PRO A 289 3.63 3.93 -11.57
N ASN A 290 3.13 5.12 -11.20
CA ASN A 290 2.21 5.27 -10.07
C ASN A 290 0.75 5.27 -10.56
N PHE A 291 0.50 5.45 -11.86
CA PHE A 291 -0.84 5.46 -12.46
C PHE A 291 -1.20 4.10 -13.04
N LEU A 292 -0.25 3.50 -13.76
CA LEU A 292 -0.39 2.25 -14.49
C LEU A 292 0.48 1.17 -13.83
N ARG A 293 0.03 -0.09 -13.96
CA ARG A 293 0.82 -1.27 -13.60
C ARG A 293 0.65 -2.29 -14.71
N CYS A 294 1.74 -2.66 -15.38
CA CYS A 294 1.72 -3.70 -16.40
C CYS A 294 1.20 -5.02 -15.79
N PRO A 295 0.15 -5.63 -16.37
CA PRO A 295 -0.40 -6.89 -15.88
C PRO A 295 0.44 -8.12 -16.28
N SER A 296 1.40 -7.95 -17.19
CA SER A 296 2.25 -9.02 -17.67
C SER A 296 3.44 -9.24 -16.74
N ASP A 297 3.74 -10.51 -16.43
CA ASP A 297 4.97 -10.91 -15.72
C ASP A 297 6.17 -11.06 -16.68
N ASN A 298 5.96 -10.93 -17.99
CA ASN A 298 7.02 -11.05 -18.99
C ASN A 298 7.83 -9.75 -19.07
N LEU A 299 9.11 -9.83 -18.68
CA LEU A 299 10.05 -8.72 -18.70
C LEU A 299 10.12 -8.00 -20.04
N SER A 300 10.11 -8.72 -21.18
CA SER A 300 10.15 -8.10 -22.51
C SER A 300 8.95 -7.19 -22.75
N VAL A 301 7.75 -7.66 -22.38
CA VAL A 301 6.51 -6.88 -22.52
C VAL A 301 6.53 -5.66 -21.59
N ILE A 302 7.02 -5.83 -20.35
CA ILE A 302 7.17 -4.72 -19.39
C ILE A 302 8.09 -3.63 -19.97
N PHE A 303 9.26 -4.02 -20.50
CA PHE A 303 10.21 -3.08 -21.09
C PHE A 303 9.69 -2.37 -22.34
N GLU A 304 8.92 -3.07 -23.18
CA GLU A 304 8.30 -2.47 -24.36
C GLU A 304 7.21 -1.48 -23.97
N ASN A 305 6.31 -1.87 -23.05
CA ASN A 305 5.19 -1.04 -22.64
C ASN A 305 5.62 0.22 -21.88
N THR A 306 6.75 0.18 -21.16
CA THR A 306 7.29 1.33 -20.41
C THR A 306 7.43 2.58 -21.29
N LYS A 307 7.75 2.41 -22.59
CA LYS A 307 7.88 3.52 -23.54
C LYS A 307 6.55 4.23 -23.78
N TYR A 308 5.45 3.46 -23.85
CA TYR A 308 4.10 3.96 -24.09
C TYR A 308 3.44 4.45 -22.80
N GLU A 309 3.80 3.89 -21.64
CA GLU A 309 3.35 4.40 -20.34
C GLU A 309 3.85 5.82 -20.07
N GLN A 310 4.99 6.20 -20.66
CA GLN A 310 5.69 7.47 -20.45
C GLN A 310 5.51 8.48 -21.61
N ALA A 311 4.82 8.07 -22.68
CA ALA A 311 4.51 8.89 -23.86
C ALA A 311 3.33 9.84 -23.56
#